data_AF-A0A0M4GHH3-F1
#
_entry.id   AF-A0A0M4GHH3-F1
#
_cell.length_a   1.000
_cell.length_b   1.000
_cell.length_c   1.000
_cell.angle_alpha   90.00
_cell.angle_beta   90.00
_cell.angle_gamma   90.00
#
_symmetry.space_group_name_H-M   'P 1'
#
loop_
_entity.id
_entity.type
_entity.pdbx_description
1 polymer ?
#
loop_
_entity_poly.entity_id
_entity_poly.type
_entity_poly.pdbx_seq_one_letter_code
_entity_poly.pdbx_strand_id
1 'polypeptide(L)'
;MKKLKIFLIVGVVLLLVAGSYILYLFKFKEYDIADEKVTEIVAEPYKVEMPDGSTILIDENGDVVEESITKKTTSVGNTSVSENSYKSTNSSSEKKSSAIAEASSDESSENSEDTTKDEPTVSSIKEKYRPTFEGIETQADAKLNALASRAFNEYKDSEASGKDADFAYFYNKYMTAVADLEASTDTVFQAIMQAVEKDLVINGYDKSYAQSFKEEYEARKKARRDSLLNKALENR
;
A
#
# COMPACT_ATOMS: atom_id res chain seq x y z
N MET A 1 -31.34 12.64 -24.20
CA MET A 1 -31.00 11.68 -23.13
C MET A 1 -29.49 11.44 -23.00
N LYS A 2 -28.76 10.73 -23.90
CA LYS A 2 -27.31 10.45 -23.73
C LYS A 2 -26.44 11.65 -23.29
N LYS A 3 -26.67 12.85 -23.87
CA LYS A 3 -25.94 14.08 -23.49
C LYS A 3 -26.12 14.57 -22.04
N LEU A 4 -27.15 14.13 -21.30
CA LEU A 4 -27.30 14.43 -19.86
C LEU A 4 -26.38 13.55 -19.00
N LYS A 5 -26.39 12.22 -19.21
CA LYS A 5 -25.47 11.30 -18.50
C LYS A 5 -23.99 11.66 -18.76
N ILE A 6 -23.69 12.26 -19.93
CA ILE A 6 -22.37 12.81 -20.28
C ILE A 6 -21.97 14.07 -19.47
N PHE A 7 -22.90 14.94 -19.10
CA PHE A 7 -22.60 16.13 -18.27
C PHE A 7 -22.38 15.75 -16.80
N LEU A 8 -23.21 14.83 -16.29
CA LEU A 8 -23.26 14.37 -14.91
C LEU A 8 -21.92 13.77 -14.44
N ILE A 9 -21.35 12.81 -15.18
CA ILE A 9 -20.09 12.15 -14.78
C ILE A 9 -18.88 13.11 -14.92
N VAL A 10 -18.89 14.08 -15.84
CA VAL A 10 -17.79 15.07 -15.96
C VAL A 10 -17.89 16.16 -14.89
N GLY A 11 -19.10 16.53 -14.47
CA GLY A 11 -19.33 17.52 -13.41
C GLY A 11 -18.73 17.09 -12.06
N VAL A 12 -18.97 15.83 -11.65
CA VAL A 12 -18.36 15.21 -10.46
C VAL A 12 -16.84 15.40 -10.42
N VAL A 13 -16.21 15.23 -11.58
CA VAL A 13 -14.76 15.09 -11.71
C VAL A 13 -14.05 16.45 -11.73
N LEU A 14 -14.60 17.41 -12.47
CA LEU A 14 -14.10 18.78 -12.44
C LEU A 14 -14.25 19.41 -11.03
N LEU A 15 -15.27 18.98 -10.27
CA LEU A 15 -15.44 19.35 -8.87
C LEU A 15 -14.44 18.67 -7.92
N LEU A 16 -13.75 17.60 -8.28
CA LEU A 16 -12.65 17.06 -7.45
C LEU A 16 -11.37 17.92 -7.57
N VAL A 17 -11.20 18.68 -8.66
CA VAL A 17 -10.06 19.61 -8.84
C VAL A 17 -10.38 21.00 -8.29
N ALA A 18 -11.64 21.45 -8.38
CA ALA A 18 -12.09 22.75 -7.85
C ALA A 18 -12.66 22.69 -6.43
N GLY A 19 -12.94 21.50 -5.89
CA GLY A 19 -13.74 21.28 -4.69
C GLY A 19 -13.11 21.79 -3.40
N SER A 20 -11.79 21.85 -3.31
CA SER A 20 -11.06 22.38 -2.16
C SER A 20 -11.46 23.81 -1.78
N TYR A 21 -11.84 24.64 -2.76
CA TYR A 21 -12.34 25.99 -2.51
C TYR A 21 -13.84 26.03 -2.15
N ILE A 22 -14.62 25.05 -2.62
CA ILE A 22 -16.07 24.95 -2.37
C ILE A 22 -16.36 24.38 -0.98
N LEU A 23 -15.57 23.39 -0.54
CA LEU A 23 -15.60 22.82 0.82
C LEU A 23 -15.39 23.89 1.92
N TYR A 24 -14.64 24.96 1.62
CA TYR A 24 -14.43 26.07 2.56
C TYR A 24 -15.64 27.02 2.70
N LEU A 25 -16.55 27.04 1.70
CA LEU A 25 -17.75 27.90 1.68
C LEU A 25 -19.03 27.16 2.08
N PHE A 26 -19.13 25.86 1.78
CA PHE A 26 -20.25 25.04 2.26
C PHE A 26 -19.90 24.41 3.60
N LYS A 27 -20.49 24.93 4.68
CA LYS A 27 -20.74 24.12 5.88
C LYS A 27 -21.75 23.04 5.49
N PHE A 28 -21.25 21.85 5.16
CA PHE A 28 -22.10 20.71 4.85
C PHE A 28 -22.99 20.39 6.05
N LYS A 29 -24.25 20.06 5.76
CA LYS A 29 -25.03 19.28 6.70
C LYS A 29 -24.45 17.88 6.67
N GLU A 30 -24.15 17.32 7.84
CA GLU A 30 -23.93 15.89 8.00
C GLU A 30 -25.19 15.17 7.52
N TYR A 31 -25.11 14.62 6.31
CA TYR A 31 -26.06 13.60 5.87
C TYR A 31 -25.57 12.29 6.44
N ASP A 32 -26.27 11.83 7.47
CA ASP A 32 -26.09 10.53 8.09
C ASP A 32 -25.94 9.44 7.01
N ILE A 33 -24.95 8.55 7.18
CA ILE A 33 -24.63 7.47 6.25
C ILE A 33 -25.63 6.33 6.50
N ALA A 34 -26.92 6.63 6.34
CA ALA A 34 -28.06 5.81 6.73
C ALA A 34 -28.31 4.59 5.80
N ASP A 35 -27.23 4.01 5.26
CA ASP A 35 -27.19 2.70 4.62
C ASP A 35 -26.14 1.88 5.36
N GLU A 36 -26.62 1.03 6.26
CA GLU A 36 -25.86 0.08 7.08
C GLU A 36 -24.72 -0.60 6.32
N LYS A 37 -24.91 -0.93 5.04
CA LYS A 37 -23.93 -1.62 4.19
C LYS A 37 -22.83 -0.73 3.62
N VAL A 38 -23.00 0.59 3.64
CA VAL A 38 -21.94 1.54 3.31
C VAL A 38 -21.06 1.74 4.52
N THR A 39 -21.66 1.91 5.70
CA THR A 39 -20.97 1.98 6.99
C THR A 39 -20.16 0.71 7.26
N GLU A 40 -20.75 -0.48 7.03
CA GLU A 40 -20.07 -1.79 7.14
C GLU A 40 -18.77 -1.88 6.33
N ILE A 41 -18.75 -1.34 5.09
CA ILE A 41 -17.56 -1.36 4.22
C ILE A 41 -16.47 -0.40 4.70
N VAL A 42 -16.84 0.74 5.30
CA VAL A 42 -15.87 1.70 5.85
C VAL A 42 -15.28 1.16 7.16
N ALA A 43 -16.14 0.79 8.11
CA ALA A 43 -15.82 0.41 9.49
C ALA A 43 -15.21 -0.99 9.67
N GLU A 44 -15.16 -1.84 8.63
CA GLU A 44 -14.40 -3.10 8.65
C GLU A 44 -12.93 -2.82 9.05
N PRO A 45 -12.35 -3.48 10.07
CA PRO A 45 -11.00 -3.16 10.52
C PRO A 45 -9.92 -3.57 9.50
N TYR A 46 -8.86 -2.78 9.39
CA TYR A 46 -7.67 -3.12 8.61
C TYR A 46 -6.86 -4.21 9.31
N LYS A 47 -6.63 -5.31 8.61
CA LYS A 47 -5.68 -6.34 9.01
C LYS A 47 -4.26 -5.91 8.60
N VAL A 48 -3.45 -5.53 9.58
CA VAL A 48 -2.07 -5.09 9.39
C VAL A 48 -1.12 -6.23 9.77
N GLU A 49 -0.42 -6.81 8.78
CA GLU A 49 0.62 -7.82 9.01
C GLU A 49 1.98 -7.15 9.17
N MET A 50 2.55 -7.22 10.38
CA MET A 50 3.78 -6.54 10.76
C MET A 50 5.02 -7.41 10.48
N PRO A 51 6.23 -6.81 10.37
CA PRO A 51 7.46 -7.55 10.02
C PRO A 51 7.90 -8.65 11.00
N ASP A 52 7.43 -8.62 12.24
CA ASP A 52 7.68 -9.65 13.26
C ASP A 52 6.70 -10.85 13.18
N GLY A 53 5.73 -10.79 12.26
CA GLY A 53 4.67 -11.78 12.10
C GLY A 53 3.44 -11.53 12.97
N SER A 54 3.42 -10.49 13.81
CA SER A 54 2.19 -10.07 14.48
C SER A 54 1.16 -9.58 13.46
N THR A 55 -0.11 -9.82 13.75
CA THR A 55 -1.25 -9.32 12.98
C THR A 55 -2.08 -8.45 13.90
N ILE A 56 -2.26 -7.19 13.53
CA ILE A 56 -3.00 -6.19 14.28
C ILE A 56 -4.27 -5.87 13.50
N LEU A 57 -5.43 -5.85 14.16
CA LEU A 57 -6.65 -5.27 13.62
C LEU A 57 -6.74 -3.82 14.09
N ILE A 58 -6.81 -2.89 13.14
CA ILE A 58 -6.90 -1.45 13.38
C ILE A 58 -8.23 -0.94 12.81
N ASP A 59 -8.99 -0.19 13.59
CA ASP A 59 -10.30 0.33 13.18
C ASP A 59 -10.22 1.57 12.28
N GLU A 60 -11.38 2.16 11.98
CA GLU A 60 -11.50 3.39 11.18
C GLU A 60 -10.87 4.63 11.85
N ASN A 61 -10.72 4.63 13.18
CA ASN A 61 -10.12 5.72 13.97
C ASN A 61 -8.60 5.60 14.10
N GLY A 62 -8.03 4.43 13.76
CA GLY A 62 -6.63 4.11 13.97
C GLY A 62 -6.33 3.39 15.29
N ASP A 63 -7.36 3.00 16.05
CA ASP A 63 -7.23 2.29 17.32
C ASP A 63 -7.09 0.77 17.11
N VAL A 64 -6.27 0.14 17.95
CA VAL A 64 -6.02 -1.31 17.90
C VAL A 64 -7.16 -2.05 18.60
N VAL A 65 -7.96 -2.79 17.83
CA VAL A 65 -9.11 -3.56 18.33
C VAL A 65 -8.79 -5.03 18.61
N GLU A 66 -7.76 -5.60 17.98
CA GLU A 66 -7.22 -6.93 18.30
C GLU A 66 -5.73 -7.02 17.96
N GLU A 67 -4.94 -7.66 18.82
CA GLU A 67 -3.53 -8.00 18.56
C GLU A 67 -3.34 -9.52 18.61
N SER A 68 -2.86 -10.10 17.49
CA SER A 68 -2.68 -11.54 17.34
C SER A 68 -1.24 -11.89 16.94
N ILE A 69 -0.45 -12.35 17.91
CA ILE A 69 0.97 -12.70 17.72
C ILE A 69 1.09 -14.09 17.07
N THR A 70 0.97 -14.14 15.74
CA THR A 70 1.24 -15.35 14.96
C THR A 70 2.74 -15.49 14.71
N LYS A 71 3.47 -16.17 15.60
CA LYS A 71 4.91 -16.43 15.42
C LYS A 71 5.20 -17.20 14.13
N LYS A 72 5.53 -16.46 13.07
CA LYS A 72 6.01 -16.99 11.79
C LYS A 72 7.45 -17.45 11.95
N THR A 73 7.64 -18.69 12.36
CA THR A 73 8.97 -19.31 12.48
C THR A 73 9.67 -19.35 11.11
N THR A 74 10.56 -18.39 10.86
CA THR A 74 11.38 -18.34 9.65
C THR A 74 12.39 -19.48 9.69
N SER A 75 12.02 -20.62 9.10
CA SER A 75 12.85 -21.82 9.00
C SER A 75 13.99 -21.63 8.00
N VAL A 76 15.05 -20.93 8.40
CA VAL A 76 16.33 -20.93 7.68
C VAL A 76 17.08 -22.22 8.03
N GLY A 77 17.02 -23.20 7.13
CA GLY A 77 17.72 -24.47 7.23
C GLY A 77 17.28 -25.42 6.10
N ASN A 78 18.14 -26.20 5.45
CA ASN A 78 19.57 -26.42 5.68
C ASN A 78 20.38 -26.42 4.38
N THR A 79 21.64 -26.03 4.49
CA THR A 79 22.71 -26.43 3.58
C THR A 79 22.82 -27.96 3.51
N SER A 80 22.91 -28.52 2.30
CA SER A 80 23.26 -29.93 2.07
C SER A 80 24.52 -30.04 1.21
N VAL A 81 25.64 -30.42 1.82
CA VAL A 81 26.92 -30.72 1.13
C VAL A 81 27.23 -32.20 1.28
N SER A 82 27.20 -32.93 0.16
CA SER A 82 27.79 -34.26 -0.10
C SER A 82 27.21 -34.75 -1.45
N GLU A 83 27.92 -35.35 -2.40
CA GLU A 83 29.35 -35.35 -2.79
C GLU A 83 29.44 -36.06 -4.15
N ASN A 84 30.39 -35.70 -5.03
CA ASN A 84 30.84 -36.52 -6.18
C ASN A 84 29.78 -36.78 -7.32
N SER A 85 30.13 -37.09 -8.58
CA SER A 85 31.46 -37.21 -9.22
C SER A 85 31.42 -37.11 -10.78
N TYR A 86 32.63 -37.17 -11.38
CA TYR A 86 33.01 -37.54 -12.76
C TYR A 86 32.34 -36.95 -14.04
N LYS A 87 33.10 -36.03 -14.68
CA LYS A 87 33.87 -36.27 -15.95
C LYS A 87 33.32 -35.82 -17.34
N SER A 88 34.00 -34.78 -17.88
CA SER A 88 34.28 -34.48 -19.32
C SER A 88 33.09 -34.07 -20.23
N THR A 89 33.25 -33.41 -21.39
CA THR A 89 34.46 -33.18 -22.25
C THR A 89 34.31 -31.92 -23.14
N ASN A 90 35.43 -31.22 -23.44
CA ASN A 90 35.69 -30.42 -24.67
C ASN A 90 34.82 -29.17 -25.00
N SER A 91 35.26 -28.16 -25.78
CA SER A 91 36.58 -27.88 -26.43
C SER A 91 36.71 -26.38 -26.79
N SER A 92 37.96 -25.88 -26.85
CA SER A 92 38.44 -24.71 -27.67
C SER A 92 37.87 -23.30 -27.37
N SER A 93 38.60 -22.20 -27.55
CA SER A 93 39.97 -22.00 -28.11
C SER A 93 40.60 -20.67 -27.64
N GLU A 94 41.95 -20.64 -27.55
CA GLU A 94 42.92 -19.61 -28.04
C GLU A 94 42.53 -18.10 -28.05
N LYS A 95 43.39 -17.08 -27.78
CA LYS A 95 44.86 -16.87 -27.56
C LYS A 95 45.05 -15.37 -27.18
N LYS A 96 46.20 -14.72 -26.85
CA LYS A 96 47.65 -15.01 -26.63
C LYS A 96 48.35 -13.73 -26.07
N SER A 97 49.12 -13.83 -24.97
CA SER A 97 50.19 -12.87 -24.51
C SER A 97 49.76 -11.43 -24.13
N SER A 98 50.48 -10.63 -23.32
CA SER A 98 51.88 -10.68 -22.81
C SER A 98 51.98 -10.24 -21.33
N ALA A 99 53.15 -10.44 -20.71
CA ALA A 99 53.43 -10.13 -19.29
C ALA A 99 54.08 -8.76 -19.04
N ILE A 100 53.92 -8.25 -17.82
CA ILE A 100 54.82 -7.31 -17.11
C ILE A 100 54.81 -7.73 -15.61
N ALA A 101 55.88 -7.46 -14.87
CA ALA A 101 55.97 -7.60 -13.40
C ALA A 101 55.84 -6.19 -12.74
N GLU A 102 56.00 -5.93 -11.44
CA GLU A 102 56.43 -6.64 -10.22
C GLU A 102 55.85 -5.82 -9.01
N ALA A 103 55.85 -6.15 -7.72
CA ALA A 103 56.50 -7.17 -6.90
C ALA A 103 55.73 -7.37 -5.56
N SER A 104 56.40 -7.93 -4.54
CA SER A 104 56.23 -7.67 -3.09
C SER A 104 55.23 -8.45 -2.22
N SER A 105 55.83 -8.98 -1.12
CA SER A 105 55.27 -9.18 0.23
C SER A 105 53.97 -9.97 0.41
N ASP A 106 54.14 -11.28 0.60
CA ASP A 106 53.40 -12.09 1.57
C ASP A 106 53.71 -11.62 3.00
N GLU A 107 52.69 -11.22 3.78
CA GLU A 107 52.78 -11.11 5.23
C GLU A 107 51.43 -11.37 5.91
N SER A 108 51.41 -12.42 6.74
CA SER A 108 50.44 -12.86 7.77
C SER A 108 48.96 -12.44 7.69
N SER A 109 48.09 -13.44 7.76
CA SER A 109 46.75 -13.25 8.33
C SER A 109 46.83 -12.72 9.77
N GLU A 110 45.98 -11.76 10.12
CA GLU A 110 45.52 -11.57 11.50
C GLU A 110 44.00 -11.77 11.48
N ASN A 111 43.55 -12.96 11.87
CA ASN A 111 42.16 -13.40 11.76
C ASN A 111 41.32 -12.81 12.90
N SER A 112 41.06 -11.51 12.82
CA SER A 112 40.03 -10.86 13.62
C SER A 112 38.65 -11.30 13.12
N GLU A 113 38.19 -12.44 13.63
CA GLU A 113 36.76 -12.79 13.70
C GLU A 113 36.05 -11.85 14.69
N ASP A 114 36.01 -10.56 14.35
CA ASP A 114 34.98 -9.68 14.85
C ASP A 114 33.66 -10.20 14.27
N THR A 115 32.84 -10.80 15.12
CA THR A 115 31.50 -11.24 14.74
C THR A 115 30.61 -10.02 14.60
N THR A 116 30.81 -9.26 13.52
CA THR A 116 29.99 -8.11 13.15
C THR A 116 28.56 -8.60 13.05
N LYS A 117 27.77 -8.23 14.05
CA LYS A 117 26.36 -8.57 14.15
C LYS A 117 25.60 -7.66 13.19
N ASP A 118 25.68 -7.98 11.89
CA ASP A 118 25.30 -7.14 10.75
C ASP A 118 24.06 -6.28 11.05
N GLU A 119 24.30 -4.98 11.26
CA GLU A 119 23.24 -4.06 11.59
C GLU A 119 22.29 -3.92 10.39
N PRO A 120 20.96 -4.10 10.56
CA PRO A 120 20.01 -4.08 9.46
C PRO A 120 20.06 -2.77 8.67
N THR A 121 20.62 -2.79 7.47
CA THR A 121 20.72 -1.58 6.63
C THR A 121 19.36 -0.92 6.42
N VAL A 122 19.34 0.40 6.19
CA VAL A 122 18.15 1.18 5.81
C VAL A 122 17.31 0.49 4.73
N SER A 123 17.96 -0.10 3.71
CA SER A 123 17.24 -0.84 2.66
C SER A 123 16.51 -2.05 3.23
N SER A 124 17.21 -2.88 4.02
CA SER A 124 16.62 -4.08 4.64
C SER A 124 15.49 -3.75 5.64
N ILE A 125 15.57 -2.62 6.35
CA ILE A 125 14.48 -2.12 7.20
C ILE A 125 13.27 -1.77 6.34
N LYS A 126 13.46 -1.05 5.24
CA LYS A 126 12.36 -0.67 4.35
C LYS A 126 11.74 -1.88 3.64
N GLU A 127 12.55 -2.85 3.19
CA GLU A 127 12.05 -4.06 2.54
C GLU A 127 11.19 -4.92 3.47
N LYS A 128 11.49 -4.97 4.78
CA LYS A 128 10.65 -5.63 5.79
C LYS A 128 9.23 -5.06 5.88
N TYR A 129 9.07 -3.74 5.82
CA TYR A 129 7.78 -3.04 5.96
C TYR A 129 7.00 -2.87 4.64
N ARG A 130 7.65 -3.06 3.48
CA ARG A 130 6.99 -2.92 2.17
C ARG A 130 5.71 -3.80 2.04
N PRO A 131 5.69 -5.09 2.44
CA PRO A 131 4.48 -5.91 2.42
C PRO A 131 3.35 -5.37 3.33
N THR A 132 3.69 -4.77 4.47
CA THR A 132 2.71 -4.17 5.40
C THR A 132 1.96 -3.01 4.74
N PHE A 133 2.68 -2.13 4.03
CA PHE A 133 2.07 -1.04 3.26
C PHE A 133 1.26 -1.55 2.05
N GLU A 134 1.76 -2.54 1.33
CA GLU A 134 1.05 -3.12 0.18
C GLU A 134 -0.22 -3.87 0.62
N GLY A 135 -0.22 -4.47 1.82
CA GLY A 135 -1.38 -5.09 2.44
C GLY A 135 -2.51 -4.12 2.77
N ILE A 136 -2.22 -2.95 3.36
CA ILE A 136 -3.26 -1.95 3.64
C ILE A 136 -3.76 -1.25 2.37
N GLU A 137 -2.90 -1.06 1.37
CA GLU A 137 -3.34 -0.50 0.09
C GLU A 137 -4.28 -1.45 -0.66
N THR A 138 -3.99 -2.76 -0.64
CA THR A 138 -4.86 -3.80 -1.22
C THR A 138 -6.24 -3.84 -0.54
N GLN A 139 -6.30 -3.64 0.78
CA GLN A 139 -7.55 -3.56 1.53
C GLN A 139 -8.35 -2.29 1.19
N ALA A 140 -7.69 -1.13 1.10
CA ALA A 140 -8.32 0.11 0.66
C ALA A 140 -8.90 -0.02 -0.77
N ASP A 141 -8.16 -0.66 -1.69
CA ASP A 141 -8.69 -0.96 -3.03
C ASP A 141 -9.89 -1.92 -3.00
N ALA A 142 -9.87 -2.96 -2.16
CA ALA A 142 -11.01 -3.88 -2.03
C ALA A 142 -12.28 -3.13 -1.57
N LYS A 143 -12.16 -2.31 -0.52
CA LYS A 143 -13.25 -1.49 0.01
C LYS A 143 -13.75 -0.44 -1.00
N LEU A 144 -12.85 0.24 -1.72
CA LEU A 144 -13.21 1.19 -2.79
C LEU A 144 -14.01 0.51 -3.91
N ASN A 145 -13.60 -0.70 -4.33
CA ASN A 145 -14.36 -1.47 -5.33
C ASN A 145 -15.72 -1.96 -4.78
N ALA A 146 -15.82 -2.26 -3.47
CA ALA A 146 -17.08 -2.61 -2.82
C ALA A 146 -18.06 -1.42 -2.77
N LEU A 147 -17.59 -0.23 -2.35
CA LEU A 147 -18.37 1.03 -2.37
C LEU A 147 -18.88 1.35 -3.80
N ALA A 148 -18.01 1.27 -4.80
CA ALA A 148 -18.38 1.50 -6.20
C ALA A 148 -19.42 0.48 -6.70
N SER A 149 -19.30 -0.79 -6.30
CA SER A 149 -20.25 -1.86 -6.65
C SER A 149 -21.61 -1.66 -5.96
N ARG A 150 -21.63 -1.23 -4.70
CA ARG A 150 -22.85 -0.88 -3.96
C ARG A 150 -23.57 0.29 -4.63
N ALA A 151 -22.85 1.37 -4.96
CA ALA A 151 -23.40 2.54 -5.65
C ALA A 151 -24.02 2.21 -7.01
N PHE A 152 -23.34 1.40 -7.83
CA PHE A 152 -23.83 0.97 -9.14
C PHE A 152 -25.13 0.14 -9.04
N ASN A 153 -25.21 -0.76 -8.07
CA ASN A 153 -26.40 -1.59 -7.86
C ASN A 153 -27.57 -0.77 -7.31
N GLU A 154 -27.35 0.06 -6.30
CA GLU A 154 -28.40 0.92 -5.72
C GLU A 154 -28.96 1.93 -6.75
N TYR A 155 -28.11 2.47 -7.63
CA TYR A 155 -28.56 3.31 -8.76
C TYR A 155 -29.45 2.52 -9.73
N LYS A 156 -29.07 1.30 -10.10
CA LYS A 156 -29.87 0.43 -10.98
C LYS A 156 -31.20 0.04 -10.35
N ASP A 157 -31.22 -0.25 -9.06
CA ASP A 157 -32.45 -0.57 -8.33
C ASP A 157 -33.38 0.66 -8.22
N SER A 158 -32.85 1.89 -8.20
CA SER A 158 -33.63 3.12 -8.35
C SER A 158 -34.23 3.26 -9.76
N GLU A 159 -33.43 3.12 -10.83
CA GLU A 159 -33.93 3.16 -12.22
C GLU A 159 -34.99 2.05 -12.45
N ALA A 160 -34.82 0.86 -11.89
CA ALA A 160 -35.74 -0.27 -12.02
C ALA A 160 -37.04 -0.11 -11.20
N SER A 161 -37.00 0.59 -10.06
CA SER A 161 -38.17 0.83 -9.21
C SER A 161 -38.99 2.07 -9.62
N GLY A 162 -38.62 2.74 -10.72
CA GLY A 162 -39.34 3.90 -11.25
C GLY A 162 -39.25 5.15 -10.37
N LYS A 163 -38.28 5.18 -9.43
CA LYS A 163 -37.97 6.35 -8.61
C LYS A 163 -36.91 7.18 -9.32
N ASP A 164 -37.14 8.48 -9.48
CA ASP A 164 -36.10 9.40 -9.91
C ASP A 164 -34.90 9.29 -8.97
N ALA A 165 -33.77 8.81 -9.51
CA ALA A 165 -32.55 8.64 -8.75
C ALA A 165 -32.00 10.01 -8.38
N ASP A 166 -32.15 10.42 -7.12
CA ASP A 166 -31.59 11.68 -6.61
C ASP A 166 -30.05 11.61 -6.65
N PHE A 167 -29.52 12.13 -7.73
CA PHE A 167 -28.09 12.15 -7.98
C PHE A 167 -27.31 12.92 -6.91
N ALA A 168 -27.91 13.91 -6.25
CA ALA A 168 -27.26 14.63 -5.16
C ALA A 168 -27.17 13.74 -3.90
N TYR A 169 -28.23 12.99 -3.57
CA TYR A 169 -28.17 12.00 -2.49
C TYR A 169 -27.08 10.94 -2.75
N PHE A 170 -27.10 10.31 -3.94
CA PHE A 170 -26.07 9.33 -4.33
C PHE A 170 -24.66 9.91 -4.29
N TYR A 171 -24.45 11.12 -4.81
CA TYR A 171 -23.13 11.78 -4.80
C TYR A 171 -22.62 12.00 -3.38
N ASN A 172 -23.41 12.65 -2.51
CA ASN A 172 -22.95 12.95 -1.15
C ASN A 172 -22.66 11.66 -0.36
N LYS A 173 -23.60 10.70 -0.36
CA LYS A 173 -23.48 9.41 0.35
C LYS A 173 -22.16 8.68 0.04
N TYR A 174 -21.84 8.49 -1.24
CA TYR A 174 -20.65 7.74 -1.62
C TYR A 174 -19.36 8.58 -1.61
N MET A 175 -19.43 9.90 -1.78
CA MET A 175 -18.25 10.76 -1.60
C MET A 175 -17.82 10.89 -0.14
N THR A 176 -18.77 10.95 0.80
CA THR A 176 -18.49 10.90 2.24
C THR A 176 -17.83 9.57 2.59
N ALA A 177 -18.46 8.43 2.28
CA ALA A 177 -17.88 7.11 2.58
C ALA A 177 -16.50 6.86 1.94
N VAL A 178 -16.21 7.43 0.76
CA VAL A 178 -14.87 7.39 0.16
C VAL A 178 -13.86 8.29 0.90
N ALA A 179 -14.28 9.44 1.40
CA ALA A 179 -13.42 10.32 2.20
C ALA A 179 -13.10 9.73 3.58
N ASP A 180 -14.08 9.09 4.23
CA ASP A 180 -13.92 8.44 5.54
C ASP A 180 -13.01 7.19 5.42
N LEU A 181 -13.21 6.41 4.35
CA LEU A 181 -12.32 5.31 3.97
C LEU A 181 -10.88 5.78 3.66
N GLU A 182 -10.72 6.96 3.07
CA GLU A 182 -9.41 7.54 2.81
C GLU A 182 -8.74 8.02 4.12
N ALA A 183 -9.50 8.65 5.01
CA ALA A 183 -9.00 9.12 6.31
C ALA A 183 -8.57 7.97 7.24
N SER A 184 -9.33 6.87 7.27
CA SER A 184 -8.93 5.65 7.98
C SER A 184 -7.69 5.01 7.36
N THR A 185 -7.62 4.88 6.02
CA THR A 185 -6.40 4.39 5.34
C THR A 185 -5.17 5.25 5.65
N ASP A 186 -5.32 6.58 5.63
CA ASP A 186 -4.25 7.53 5.97
C ASP A 186 -3.78 7.36 7.41
N THR A 187 -4.70 7.13 8.34
CA THR A 187 -4.40 6.97 9.78
C THR A 187 -3.66 5.66 10.05
N VAL A 188 -4.12 4.54 9.47
CA VAL A 188 -3.42 3.25 9.50
C VAL A 188 -2.03 3.36 8.85
N PHE A 189 -1.91 4.09 7.74
CA PHE A 189 -0.62 4.37 7.11
C PHE A 189 0.33 5.17 8.03
N GLN A 190 -0.15 6.20 8.74
CA GLN A 190 0.69 6.92 9.70
C GLN A 190 1.13 6.04 10.89
N ALA A 191 0.27 5.12 11.35
CA ALA A 191 0.63 4.18 12.42
C ALA A 191 1.80 3.25 11.99
N ILE A 192 1.75 2.72 10.77
CA ILE A 192 2.84 1.90 10.21
C ILE A 192 4.11 2.75 10.00
N MET A 193 3.97 3.99 9.49
CA MET A 193 5.11 4.93 9.37
C MET A 193 5.83 5.17 10.70
N GLN A 194 5.10 5.33 11.81
CA GLN A 194 5.70 5.47 13.14
C GLN A 194 6.48 4.22 13.56
N ALA A 195 6.07 3.02 13.15
CA ALA A 195 6.82 1.78 13.37
C ALA A 195 8.11 1.73 12.54
N VAL A 196 8.07 2.14 11.27
CA VAL A 196 9.28 2.26 10.42
C VAL A 196 10.27 3.27 11.01
N GLU A 197 9.79 4.47 11.39
CA GLU A 197 10.61 5.50 12.02
C GLU A 197 11.26 5.03 13.32
N LYS A 198 10.54 4.20 14.10
CA LYS A 198 11.05 3.61 15.34
C LYS A 198 12.14 2.56 15.06
N ASP A 199 11.96 1.67 14.09
CA ASP A 199 12.98 0.68 13.72
C ASP A 199 14.23 1.36 13.14
N LEU A 200 14.06 2.38 12.27
CA LEU A 200 15.18 3.19 11.77
C LEU A 200 16.00 3.80 12.92
N VAL A 201 15.36 4.46 13.88
CA VAL A 201 16.04 5.09 15.03
C VAL A 201 16.69 4.06 15.96
N ILE A 202 16.10 2.88 16.15
CA ILE A 202 16.69 1.78 16.94
C ILE A 202 17.99 1.26 16.30
N ASN A 203 18.05 1.23 14.96
CA ASN A 203 19.24 0.84 14.20
C ASN A 203 20.12 2.04 13.79
N GLY A 204 20.03 3.17 14.51
CA GLY A 204 20.94 4.32 14.37
C GLY A 204 20.70 5.26 13.17
N TYR A 205 19.59 5.10 12.44
CA TYR A 205 19.27 5.89 11.26
C TYR A 205 18.28 7.03 11.52
N ASP A 206 18.34 8.06 10.67
CA ASP A 206 17.41 9.19 10.71
C ASP A 206 16.00 8.80 10.19
N LYS A 207 14.96 9.41 10.77
CA LYS A 207 13.56 9.17 10.40
C LYS A 207 13.25 9.48 8.94
N SER A 208 13.94 10.47 8.35
CA SER A 208 13.73 10.89 6.95
C SER A 208 13.96 9.77 5.93
N TYR A 209 14.69 8.70 6.26
CA TYR A 209 14.80 7.54 5.36
C TYR A 209 13.46 6.82 5.09
N ALA A 210 12.46 6.98 5.97
CA ALA A 210 11.09 6.48 5.76
C ALA A 210 10.27 7.34 4.76
N GLN A 211 10.67 8.58 4.49
CA GLN A 211 9.87 9.56 3.72
C GLN A 211 9.46 9.07 2.32
N SER A 212 10.25 8.21 1.66
CA SER A 212 9.83 7.65 0.35
C SER A 212 8.56 6.82 0.42
N PHE A 213 8.23 6.18 1.55
CA PHE A 213 6.96 5.47 1.70
C PHE A 213 5.77 6.43 1.60
N LYS A 214 5.89 7.64 2.15
CA LYS A 214 4.84 8.66 2.07
C LYS A 214 4.68 9.19 0.64
N GLU A 215 5.77 9.30 -0.09
CA GLU A 215 5.77 9.71 -1.51
C GLU A 215 5.23 8.60 -2.42
N GLU A 216 5.63 7.34 -2.20
CA GLU A 216 5.08 6.14 -2.84
C GLU A 216 3.57 6.02 -2.57
N TYR A 217 3.13 6.21 -1.32
CA TYR A 217 1.73 6.15 -0.89
C TYR A 217 0.88 7.25 -1.52
N GLU A 218 1.27 8.53 -1.42
CA GLU A 218 0.50 9.64 -2.03
C GLU A 218 0.42 9.52 -3.56
N ALA A 219 1.48 9.02 -4.21
CA ALA A 219 1.46 8.71 -5.63
C ALA A 219 0.46 7.59 -5.97
N ARG A 220 0.47 6.47 -5.23
CA ARG A 220 -0.48 5.36 -5.42
C ARG A 220 -1.92 5.75 -5.06
N LYS A 221 -2.13 6.54 -4.01
CA LYS A 221 -3.41 7.15 -3.62
C LYS A 221 -3.97 8.05 -4.74
N LYS A 222 -3.15 8.91 -5.36
CA LYS A 222 -3.58 9.68 -6.54
C LYS A 222 -3.90 8.77 -7.73
N ALA A 223 -3.03 7.80 -8.05
CA ALA A 223 -3.22 6.90 -9.18
C ALA A 223 -4.51 6.07 -9.07
N ARG A 224 -4.91 5.66 -7.85
CA ARG A 224 -6.19 4.98 -7.58
C ARG A 224 -7.39 5.86 -7.85
N ARG A 225 -7.38 7.12 -7.39
CA ARG A 225 -8.41 8.12 -7.72
C ARG A 225 -8.51 8.33 -9.24
N ASP A 226 -7.38 8.50 -9.93
CA ASP A 226 -7.32 8.65 -11.40
C ASP A 226 -7.84 7.38 -12.13
N SER A 227 -7.60 6.18 -11.59
CA SER A 227 -8.07 4.91 -12.15
C SER A 227 -9.58 4.72 -11.98
N LEU A 228 -10.13 5.00 -10.79
CA LEU A 228 -11.57 4.96 -10.53
C LEU A 228 -12.32 5.97 -11.41
N LEU A 229 -11.75 7.17 -11.57
CA LEU A 229 -12.18 8.18 -12.52
C LEU A 229 -12.25 7.63 -13.95
N ASN A 230 -11.16 7.06 -14.46
CA ASN A 230 -11.12 6.57 -15.84
C ASN A 230 -12.12 5.42 -16.06
N LYS A 231 -12.26 4.49 -15.10
CA LYS A 231 -13.29 3.44 -15.13
C LYS A 231 -14.72 4.02 -15.22
N ALA A 232 -15.01 5.12 -14.52
CA ALA A 232 -16.31 5.81 -14.60
C ALA A 232 -16.52 6.58 -15.92
N LEU A 233 -15.45 6.95 -16.62
CA LEU A 233 -15.50 7.61 -17.94
C LEU A 233 -15.53 6.63 -19.12
N GLU A 234 -14.94 5.44 -18.99
CA GLU A 234 -14.88 4.42 -20.05
C GLU A 234 -16.19 3.64 -20.19
N ASN A 235 -16.94 3.43 -19.09
CA ASN A 235 -18.23 2.74 -19.09
C ASN A 235 -19.40 3.66 -19.53
N ARG A 236 -19.30 4.30 -20.71
CA ARG A 236 -20.20 5.37 -21.21
C ARG A 236 -21.04 5.04 -22.46
#